data_AF-A0A165FM86-F1
#
_entry.id   AF-A0A165FM86-F1
#
_cell.length_a   1.000
_cell.length_b   1.000
_cell.length_c   1.000
_cell.angle_alpha   90.00
_cell.angle_beta   90.00
_cell.angle_gamma   90.00
#
_symmetry.space_group_name_H-M   'P 1'
#
loop_
_entity.id
_entity.type
_entity.pdbx_description
1 polymer ?
#
loop_
_entity_poly.entity_id
_entity_poly.type
_entity_poly.pdbx_seq_one_letter_code
_entity_poly.pdbx_strand_id
1 'polypeptide(L)'
;HVLCYPVHITHVYQGLDIVVFSVLKKCWSEERDKWHRAEGAVTKKNFLSIYGAAHVQVLTKEVVETAFQKMRVWPFNPDAI
;
A
#
# COMPACT_ATOMS: atom_id res chain seq x y z
N HIS A 1 -4.09 21.27 12.63
CA HIS A 1 -3.19 21.35 11.46
C HIS A 1 -3.88 20.65 10.30
N VAL A 2 -4.07 21.29 9.15
CA VAL A 2 -4.58 20.63 7.93
C VAL A 2 -3.37 20.32 7.06
N LEU A 3 -3.23 19.07 6.63
CA LEU A 3 -2.17 18.67 5.71
C LEU A 3 -2.52 19.25 4.34
N CYS A 4 -1.91 20.39 3.99
CA CYS A 4 -2.12 21.04 2.70
C CYS A 4 -1.14 20.43 1.69
N TYR A 5 -1.67 19.96 0.56
CA TYR A 5 -0.86 19.32 -0.46
C TYR A 5 -0.67 20.23 -1.68
N PRO A 6 0.46 20.96 -1.82
CA PRO A 6 0.74 21.74 -3.02
C PRO A 6 0.76 20.89 -4.30
N VAL A 7 0.45 21.54 -5.44
CA VAL A 7 0.22 20.91 -6.75
C VAL A 7 1.43 20.11 -7.30
N HIS A 8 2.62 20.21 -6.69
CA HIS A 8 3.88 19.62 -7.16
C HIS A 8 4.61 18.72 -6.16
N ILE A 9 3.95 18.22 -5.11
CA ILE A 9 4.56 17.25 -4.16
C ILE A 9 4.24 15.79 -4.47
N THR A 10 4.00 15.45 -5.74
CA THR A 10 3.93 14.05 -6.21
C THR A 10 5.15 13.23 -5.74
N HIS A 11 6.31 13.86 -5.51
CA HIS A 11 7.47 13.24 -4.88
C HIS A 11 7.29 12.84 -3.40
N VAL A 12 6.50 13.58 -2.61
CA VAL A 12 6.15 13.22 -1.22
C VAL A 12 5.13 12.08 -1.20
N TYR A 13 4.25 12.04 -2.21
CA TYR A 13 3.32 10.92 -2.42
C TYR A 13 3.99 9.61 -2.82
N GLN A 14 5.27 9.63 -3.22
CA GLN A 14 6.01 8.39 -3.43
C GLN A 14 6.08 7.54 -2.17
N GLY A 15 5.92 8.07 -0.95
CA GLY A 15 5.90 7.23 0.25
C GLY A 15 4.70 6.27 0.29
N LEU A 16 3.52 6.70 -0.17
CA LEU A 16 2.36 5.81 -0.31
C LEU A 16 2.63 4.74 -1.39
N ASP A 17 3.19 5.17 -2.54
CA ASP A 17 3.51 4.27 -3.64
C ASP A 17 4.65 3.29 -3.31
N ILE A 18 5.65 3.73 -2.54
CA ILE A 18 6.83 2.97 -2.14
C ILE A 18 6.52 2.05 -0.96
N VAL A 19 5.67 2.44 -0.02
CA VAL A 19 5.41 1.64 1.18
C VAL A 19 4.16 0.80 1.01
N VAL A 20 3.01 1.43 0.76
CA VAL A 20 1.73 0.72 0.72
C VAL A 20 1.60 -0.06 -0.59
N PHE A 21 1.85 0.55 -1.75
CA PHE A 21 1.68 -0.15 -3.02
C PHE A 21 2.77 -1.18 -3.31
N SER A 22 3.99 -1.03 -2.78
CA SER A 22 5.02 -2.07 -2.95
C SER A 22 4.65 -3.35 -2.20
N VAL A 23 4.21 -3.22 -0.94
CA VAL A 23 3.78 -4.34 -0.10
C VAL A 23 2.51 -4.94 -0.68
N LEU A 24 1.56 -4.12 -1.13
CA LEU A 24 0.35 -4.59 -1.79
C LEU A 24 0.62 -5.38 -3.07
N LYS A 25 1.56 -4.93 -3.92
CA LYS A 25 1.95 -5.65 -5.14
C LYS A 25 2.53 -7.03 -4.82
N LYS A 26 3.32 -7.13 -3.75
CA LYS A 26 3.88 -8.39 -3.28
C LYS A 26 2.78 -9.35 -2.79
N CYS A 27 1.96 -8.92 -1.83
CA CYS A 27 0.86 -9.72 -1.29
C CYS A 27 -0.15 -10.13 -2.37
N TRP A 28 -0.46 -9.23 -3.30
CA TRP A 28 -1.29 -9.53 -4.47
C TRP A 28 -0.68 -10.65 -5.32
N SER A 29 0.62 -10.60 -5.58
CA SER A 29 1.29 -11.63 -6.39
C SER A 29 1.24 -12.99 -5.69
N GLU A 30 1.42 -13.02 -4.37
CA GLU A 30 1.32 -14.25 -3.55
C GLU A 30 -0.09 -14.85 -3.58
N GLU A 31 -1.13 -14.03 -3.33
CA GLU A 31 -2.52 -14.48 -3.37
C GLU A 31 -2.96 -14.91 -4.76
N ARG A 32 -2.54 -14.19 -5.80
CA ARG A 32 -2.75 -14.58 -7.21
C ARG A 32 -2.12 -15.93 -7.51
N ASP A 33 -0.87 -16.14 -7.11
CA ASP A 33 -0.14 -17.37 -7.40
C ASP A 33 -0.72 -18.56 -6.64
N LYS A 34 -1.17 -18.34 -5.40
CA LYS A 34 -1.91 -19.33 -4.60
C LYS A 34 -3.23 -19.71 -5.28
N TRP A 35 -4.01 -18.71 -5.70
CA TRP A 35 -5.24 -18.94 -6.45
C TRP A 35 -4.97 -19.70 -7.76
N HIS A 36 -3.90 -19.32 -8.47
CA HIS A 36 -3.56 -19.95 -9.74
C HIS A 36 -3.23 -21.43 -9.62
N ARG A 37 -2.55 -21.81 -8.54
CA ARG A 37 -2.26 -23.22 -8.22
C ARG A 37 -3.48 -24.02 -7.77
N ALA A 38 -4.48 -23.38 -7.16
CA ALA A 38 -5.64 -24.05 -6.56
C ALA A 38 -6.86 -24.11 -7.49
N GLU A 39 -7.22 -22.99 -8.11
CA GLU A 39 -8.51 -22.80 -8.81
C GLU A 39 -8.35 -22.32 -10.25
N GLY A 40 -7.18 -21.82 -10.64
CA GLY A 40 -6.88 -21.43 -12.03
C GLY A 40 -6.85 -19.92 -12.25
N ALA A 41 -7.37 -19.43 -13.38
CA ALA A 41 -7.11 -18.05 -13.80
C ALA A 41 -7.84 -16.99 -12.94
N VAL A 42 -7.19 -15.83 -12.78
CA VAL A 42 -7.86 -14.62 -12.29
C VAL A 42 -8.74 -14.05 -13.40
N THR A 43 -9.99 -13.76 -13.04
CA THR A 43 -11.01 -13.20 -13.91
C THR A 43 -11.63 -11.97 -13.24
N LYS A 44 -12.38 -11.16 -13.99
CA LYS A 44 -13.11 -10.02 -13.42
C LYS A 44 -14.09 -10.42 -12.31
N LYS A 45 -14.58 -11.66 -12.32
CA LYS A 45 -15.55 -12.16 -11.33
C LYS A 45 -14.91 -12.51 -9.99
N ASN A 46 -13.68 -13.06 -10.00
CA ASN A 46 -12.98 -13.50 -8.79
C ASN A 46 -11.89 -12.52 -8.33
N PHE A 47 -11.51 -11.54 -9.17
CA PHE A 47 -10.47 -10.56 -8.88
C PHE A 47 -10.65 -9.91 -7.51
N LEU A 48 -11.86 -9.41 -7.20
CA LEU A 48 -12.09 -8.66 -5.97
C LEU A 48 -11.93 -9.54 -4.72
N SER A 49 -12.28 -10.83 -4.81
CA SER A 49 -12.11 -11.79 -3.72
C SER A 49 -10.63 -12.05 -3.43
N ILE A 50 -9.85 -12.26 -4.48
CA ILE A 50 -8.40 -12.55 -4.38
C ILE A 50 -7.66 -11.28 -3.92
N TYR A 51 -7.99 -10.13 -4.51
CA TYR A 51 -7.41 -8.85 -4.15
C TYR A 51 -7.78 -8.44 -2.73
N GLY A 52 -9.01 -8.72 -2.28
CA GLY A 52 -9.49 -8.43 -0.94
C GLY A 52 -8.61 -9.08 0.15
N ALA A 53 -8.17 -10.32 -0.07
CA ALA A 53 -7.26 -11.00 0.84
C ALA A 53 -5.93 -10.25 0.99
N ALA A 54 -5.30 -9.86 -0.13
CA ALA A 54 -4.09 -9.06 -0.12
C ALA A 54 -4.31 -7.66 0.49
N HIS A 55 -5.45 -7.04 0.22
CA HIS A 55 -5.79 -5.69 0.71
C HIS A 55 -5.90 -5.66 2.23
N VAL A 56 -6.63 -6.61 2.83
CA VAL A 56 -6.78 -6.71 4.29
C VAL A 56 -5.45 -7.03 4.97
N GLN A 57 -4.57 -7.79 4.31
CA GLN A 57 -3.24 -8.08 4.83
C GLN A 57 -2.33 -6.85 4.86
N VAL A 58 -2.47 -5.92 3.91
CA VAL A 58 -1.56 -4.77 3.76
C VAL A 58 -2.05 -3.50 4.45
N LEU A 59 -3.36 -3.23 4.46
CA LEU A 59 -3.88 -2.02 5.12
C LEU A 59 -4.03 -2.21 6.64
N THR A 60 -2.95 -2.64 7.28
CA THR A 60 -2.86 -2.67 8.75
C THR A 60 -2.44 -1.30 9.28
N LYS A 61 -2.71 -1.07 10.56
CA LYS A 61 -2.33 0.17 11.25
C LYS A 61 -0.82 0.41 11.15
N GLU A 62 -0.03 -0.64 11.32
CA GLU A 62 1.43 -0.59 11.34
C GLU A 62 2.01 -0.17 9.97
N VAL A 63 1.45 -0.70 8.88
CA VAL A 63 1.87 -0.32 7.51
C VAL A 63 1.50 1.12 7.22
N VAL A 64 0.31 1.55 7.63
CA VAL A 64 -0.16 2.93 7.48
C VAL A 64 0.71 3.90 8.29
N GLU A 65 1.01 3.58 9.55
CA GLU A 65 1.93 4.38 10.38
C GLU A 65 3.34 4.44 9.78
N THR A 66 3.86 3.31 9.29
CA THR A 66 5.17 3.26 8.62
C THR A 66 5.17 4.14 7.37
N ALA A 67 4.09 4.15 6.59
CA ALA A 67 3.96 5.00 5.43
C ALA A 67 3.98 6.49 5.84
N PHE A 68 3.23 6.88 6.87
CA PHE A 68 3.26 8.24 7.39
C PHE A 68 4.63 8.67 7.92
N GLN A 69 5.36 7.76 8.57
CA GLN A 69 6.73 7.99 9.02
C GLN A 69 7.68 8.22 7.85
N LYS A 70 7.61 7.36 6.83
CA LYS A 70 8.44 7.48 5.61
C LYS A 70 8.12 8.72 4.81
N MET A 71 6.86 9.16 4.80
CA MET A 71 6.44 10.44 4.23
C MET A 71 6.78 11.66 5.10
N ARG A 72 7.34 11.44 6.31
CA ARG A 72 7.64 12.48 7.31
C ARG A 72 6.41 13.32 7.71
N VAL A 73 5.22 12.76 7.52
CA VAL A 73 3.94 13.38 7.88
C VAL A 73 3.63 13.14 9.35
N TRP A 74 3.93 11.94 9.86
CA TRP A 74 3.65 11.57 11.25
C TRP A 74 4.58 10.44 11.76
N PRO A 75 5.20 10.57 12.95
CA PRO A 75 5.28 11.80 13.74
C PRO A 75 6.09 12.84 12.97
N PHE A 76 5.62 14.09 13.02
CA PHE A 76 6.27 15.19 12.32
C PHE A 76 7.64 15.47 12.99
N ASN A 77 8.73 15.24 12.26
CA ASN A 77 10.09 15.49 12.74
C ASN A 77 10.81 16.50 11.82
N PRO A 78 10.93 17.77 12.24
CA PRO A 78 11.60 18.81 11.45
C PRO A 78 13.14 18.67 11.41
N ASP A 79 13.76 17.83 12.26
CA ASP A 79 15.22 17.74 12.45
C ASP A 79 15.88 16.53 11.77
N ALA A 80 15.12 15.69 11.05
CA ALA A 80 15.67 14.56 10.30
C ALA A 80 16.33 15.05 9.00
N ILE A 81 17.58 15.50 9.07
CA ILE A 81 18.43 15.86 7.92
C ILE A 81 18.68 14.61 7.07
#